data_AF-A0A942UNS7-F1
#
_entry.id   AF-A0A942UNS7-F1
#
_cell.length_a   1.000
_cell.length_b   1.000
_cell.length_c   1.000
_cell.angle_alpha   90.00
_cell.angle_beta   90.00
_cell.angle_gamma   90.00
#
_symmetry.space_group_name_H-M   'P 1'
#
loop_
_entity.id
_entity.type
_entity.pdbx_description
1 polymer ?
#
loop_
_entity_poly.entity_id
_entity_poly.type
_entity_poly.pdbx_seq_one_letter_code
_entity_poly.pdbx_strand_id
1 'polypeptide(L)'
;MRKYVGITFIVFSLLLALGCLTNFEEDMVASIVVLFVISLPLYIIGHLLRTSKMEMKRNGKRWLAIYVFGFIILPLIFYTYEKYYDSKRTTISDGNFIFYEPSSGDLGELSIGFLMVLLLLIPIRLFSPELKRKRLMSVIIIGTIFIYGGFQYIMWSDYRGVHKELGLVTQNWNGKKSVQSFDEIEKIYVQPSLHIGKLSDPSDETQFMWKIIFIDQNGKNIIYQFRSLSDDVLDGALQIKDIAYNRQIPFEVIMMSKKEREWFDFELMLLELEKEPFYHFFEVQDS
;
A
#
# COMPACT_ATOMS: atom_id res chain seq x y z
N MET A 1 -27.96 23.63 29.39
CA MET A 1 -28.04 22.16 29.59
C MET A 1 -28.26 21.39 28.28
N ARG A 2 -29.38 21.59 27.56
CA ARG A 2 -29.69 20.91 26.27
C ARG A 2 -28.58 20.95 25.22
N LYS A 3 -27.88 22.08 25.08
CA LYS A 3 -26.75 22.24 24.16
C LYS A 3 -25.56 21.32 24.49
N TYR A 4 -25.24 21.17 25.77
CA TYR A 4 -24.17 20.29 26.24
C TYR A 4 -24.54 18.82 26.05
N VAL A 5 -25.78 18.43 26.37
CA VAL A 5 -26.30 17.07 26.10
C VAL A 5 -26.20 16.73 24.61
N GLY A 6 -26.55 17.66 23.73
CA GLY A 6 -26.39 17.48 22.29
C GLY A 6 -24.94 17.29 21.84
N ILE A 7 -23.99 18.02 22.44
CA ILE A 7 -22.55 17.82 22.19
C ILE A 7 -22.11 16.43 22.66
N THR A 8 -22.55 15.99 23.84
CA THR A 8 -22.23 14.66 24.37
C THR A 8 -22.70 13.55 23.42
N PHE A 9 -23.91 13.62 22.87
CA PHE A 9 -24.37 12.65 21.88
C PHE A 9 -23.58 12.68 20.58
N ILE A 10 -23.16 13.86 20.12
CA ILE A 10 -22.30 13.95 18.94
C ILE A 10 -20.96 13.24 19.22
N VAL A 11 -20.29 13.57 20.33
CA VAL A 11 -19.00 12.97 20.68
C VAL A 11 -19.13 11.46 20.87
N PHE A 12 -20.16 11.01 21.58
CA PHE A 12 -20.39 9.58 21.81
C PHE A 12 -20.67 8.82 20.50
N SER A 13 -21.46 9.40 19.59
CA SER A 13 -21.65 8.84 18.24
C SER A 13 -20.32 8.73 17.49
N LEU A 14 -19.49 9.78 17.49
CA LEU A 14 -18.20 9.74 16.80
C LEU A 14 -17.28 8.66 17.37
N LEU A 15 -17.27 8.47 18.70
CA LEU A 15 -16.51 7.40 19.35
C LEU A 15 -17.02 6.01 18.97
N LEU A 16 -18.34 5.81 18.94
CA LEU A 16 -18.94 4.56 18.47
C LEU A 16 -18.56 4.28 17.01
N ALA A 17 -18.63 5.29 16.15
CA ALA A 17 -18.27 5.15 14.75
C ALA A 17 -16.79 4.78 14.58
N LEU A 18 -15.88 5.40 15.36
CA LEU A 18 -14.46 5.02 15.37
C LEU A 18 -14.26 3.57 15.82
N GLY A 19 -14.89 3.15 16.91
CA GLY A 19 -14.79 1.76 17.39
C GLY A 19 -15.33 0.72 16.40
N CYS A 20 -16.36 1.06 15.63
CA CYS A 20 -16.84 0.19 14.55
C CYS A 20 -15.87 0.10 13.39
N LEU A 21 -15.13 1.17 13.09
CA LEU A 21 -14.13 1.14 12.03
C LEU A 21 -12.93 0.26 12.41
N THR A 22 -12.50 0.29 13.68
CA THR A 22 -11.40 -0.56 14.14
C THR A 22 -11.77 -2.05 14.14
N ASN A 23 -13.05 -2.38 14.36
CA ASN A 23 -13.53 -3.76 14.45
C ASN A 23 -14.21 -4.24 13.16
N PHE A 24 -14.11 -3.47 12.07
CA PHE A 24 -14.88 -3.73 10.85
C PHE A 24 -14.50 -5.05 10.17
N GLU A 25 -13.22 -5.43 10.23
CA GLU A 25 -12.74 -6.70 9.66
C GLU A 25 -13.20 -7.93 10.47
N GLU A 26 -13.36 -7.78 11.79
CA GLU A 26 -13.75 -8.88 12.68
C GLU A 26 -15.25 -9.17 12.62
N ASP A 27 -16.09 -8.13 12.65
CA ASP A 27 -17.55 -8.25 12.54
C ASP A 27 -18.14 -7.10 11.72
N MET A 28 -18.12 -7.30 10.41
CA MET A 28 -18.63 -6.34 9.44
C MET A 28 -20.13 -6.04 9.65
N VAL A 29 -20.93 -7.06 9.97
CA VAL A 29 -22.39 -6.91 10.07
C VAL A 29 -22.75 -6.07 11.29
N ALA A 30 -22.18 -6.39 12.46
CA ALA A 30 -22.40 -5.61 13.66
C ALA A 30 -21.90 -4.17 13.49
N SER A 31 -20.73 -3.99 12.88
CA SER A 31 -20.14 -2.67 12.62
C SER A 31 -21.02 -1.79 11.73
N ILE A 32 -21.59 -2.35 10.65
CA ILE A 32 -22.55 -1.64 9.79
C ILE A 32 -23.82 -1.27 10.56
N VAL A 33 -24.39 -2.19 11.34
CA VAL A 33 -25.60 -1.93 12.13
C VAL A 33 -25.35 -0.80 13.13
N VAL A 34 -24.25 -0.83 13.87
CA VAL A 34 -23.92 0.21 14.85
C VAL A 34 -23.68 1.55 14.13
N LEU A 35 -22.98 1.57 13.00
CA LEU A 35 -22.73 2.81 12.24
C LEU A 35 -24.01 3.49 11.74
N PHE A 36 -24.94 2.73 11.15
CA PHE A 36 -26.13 3.28 10.49
C PHE A 36 -27.36 3.38 11.40
N VAL A 37 -27.56 2.44 12.32
CA VAL A 37 -28.78 2.34 13.14
C VAL A 37 -28.60 3.01 14.51
N ILE A 38 -27.38 3.09 15.02
CA ILE A 38 -27.12 3.63 16.36
C ILE A 38 -26.37 4.95 16.27
N SER A 39 -25.16 4.93 15.70
CA SER A 39 -24.27 6.08 15.71
C SER A 39 -24.80 7.22 14.85
N LEU A 40 -25.17 6.97 13.59
CA LEU A 40 -25.70 8.02 12.72
C LEU A 40 -26.97 8.70 13.30
N PRO A 41 -27.98 7.97 13.81
CA PRO A 41 -29.12 8.59 14.48
C PRO A 41 -28.72 9.41 15.71
N LEU A 42 -27.81 8.92 16.55
CA LEU A 42 -27.28 9.67 17.70
C LEU A 42 -26.59 10.97 17.27
N TYR A 43 -25.82 10.94 16.18
CA TYR A 43 -25.18 12.13 15.60
C TYR A 43 -26.21 13.20 15.21
N ILE A 44 -27.27 12.78 14.51
CA ILE A 44 -28.35 13.68 14.06
C ILE A 44 -29.15 14.21 15.25
N ILE A 45 -29.50 13.36 16.22
CA ILE A 45 -30.19 13.76 17.46
C ILE A 45 -29.34 14.76 18.24
N GLY A 46 -28.03 14.53 18.35
CA GLY A 46 -27.12 15.44 19.03
C GLY A 46 -27.12 16.84 18.41
N HIS A 47 -27.09 16.94 17.08
CA HIS A 47 -27.24 18.23 16.41
C HIS A 47 -28.63 18.85 16.57
N LEU A 48 -29.71 18.05 16.56
CA LEU A 48 -31.10 18.53 16.83
C LEU A 48 -31.25 19.11 18.25
N LEU A 49 -30.52 18.57 19.22
CA LEU A 49 -30.52 19.07 20.59
C LEU A 49 -29.62 20.30 20.75
N ARG A 50 -28.47 20.33 20.06
CA ARG A 50 -27.48 21.41 20.16
C ARG A 50 -27.91 22.69 19.45
N THR A 51 -28.73 22.59 18.41
CA THR A 51 -29.01 23.70 17.47
C THR A 51 -30.50 24.00 17.30
N SER A 52 -30.82 25.13 16.68
CA SER A 52 -32.21 25.50 16.36
C SER A 52 -32.72 24.75 15.13
N LYS A 53 -34.04 24.62 14.97
CA LYS A 53 -34.65 24.05 13.75
C LYS A 53 -34.21 24.78 12.47
N MET A 54 -34.05 26.10 12.54
CA MET A 54 -33.58 26.92 11.42
C MET A 54 -32.13 26.57 11.05
N GLU A 55 -31.27 26.41 12.05
CA GLU A 55 -29.88 26.02 11.84
C GLU A 55 -29.75 24.59 11.30
N MET A 56 -30.56 23.65 11.81
CA MET A 56 -30.64 22.29 11.29
C MET A 56 -31.10 22.26 9.82
N LYS A 57 -32.11 23.06 9.45
CA LYS A 57 -32.54 23.17 8.04
C LYS A 57 -31.44 23.72 7.14
N ARG A 58 -30.62 24.65 7.65
CA ARG A 58 -29.51 25.27 6.91
C ARG A 58 -28.29 24.36 6.79
N ASN A 59 -27.89 23.69 7.88
CA ASN A 59 -26.60 23.02 8.00
C ASN A 59 -26.70 21.48 8.13
N GLY A 60 -27.89 20.90 8.34
CA GLY A 60 -28.07 19.47 8.59
C GLY A 60 -27.53 18.59 7.46
N LYS A 61 -27.75 18.97 6.20
CA LYS A 61 -27.18 18.27 5.03
C LYS A 61 -25.64 18.25 5.06
N ARG A 62 -25.02 19.33 5.54
CA ARG A 62 -23.57 19.44 5.67
C ARG A 62 -23.04 18.53 6.77
N TRP A 63 -23.70 18.49 7.93
CA TRP A 63 -23.31 17.61 9.03
C TRP A 63 -23.44 16.13 8.64
N LEU A 64 -24.54 15.76 7.98
CA LEU A 64 -24.70 14.41 7.43
C LEU A 64 -23.58 14.07 6.43
N ALA A 65 -23.27 14.99 5.51
CA ALA A 65 -22.19 14.78 4.53
C ALA A 65 -20.81 14.63 5.20
N ILE A 66 -20.52 15.37 6.27
CA ILE A 66 -19.29 15.23 7.05
C ILE A 66 -19.22 13.85 7.70
N TYR A 67 -20.32 13.40 8.33
CA TYR A 67 -20.36 12.08 8.96
C TYR A 67 -20.15 10.96 7.94
N VAL A 68 -20.92 10.97 6.84
CA VAL A 68 -20.80 9.96 5.78
C VAL A 68 -19.41 9.96 5.17
N PHE A 69 -18.82 11.14 4.94
CA PHE A 69 -17.47 11.19 4.42
C PHE A 69 -16.44 10.62 5.40
N GLY A 70 -16.44 11.10 6.65
CA GLY A 70 -15.42 10.73 7.63
C GLY A 70 -15.49 9.27 8.09
N PHE A 71 -16.69 8.68 8.15
CA PHE A 71 -16.89 7.35 8.74
C PHE A 71 -17.33 6.27 7.76
N ILE A 72 -17.57 6.61 6.50
CA ILE A 72 -17.96 5.62 5.48
C ILE A 72 -17.03 5.74 4.28
N ILE A 73 -17.03 6.90 3.61
CA ILE A 73 -16.27 7.06 2.36
C ILE A 73 -14.76 7.01 2.60
N LEU A 74 -14.27 7.74 3.59
CA LEU A 74 -12.84 7.83 3.89
C LEU A 74 -12.26 6.46 4.28
N PRO A 75 -12.83 5.70 5.24
CA PRO A 75 -12.37 4.35 5.53
C PRO A 75 -12.47 3.40 4.34
N LEU A 76 -13.53 3.50 3.53
CA LEU A 76 -13.68 2.66 2.34
C LEU A 76 -12.57 2.92 1.32
N ILE A 77 -12.21 4.19 1.11
CA ILE A 77 -11.11 4.55 0.21
C ILE A 77 -9.79 3.93 0.71
N PHE A 78 -9.47 4.06 1.99
CA PHE A 78 -8.27 3.43 2.56
C PHE A 78 -8.31 1.92 2.45
N TYR A 79 -9.42 1.30 2.83
CA TYR A 79 -9.63 -0.14 2.71
C TYR A 79 -9.43 -0.63 1.27
N THR A 80 -10.02 0.06 0.28
CA THR A 80 -9.82 -0.30 -1.13
C THR A 80 -8.37 -0.15 -1.56
N TYR A 81 -7.67 0.89 -1.10
CA TYR A 81 -6.27 1.09 -1.43
C TYR A 81 -5.37 0.00 -0.83
N GLU A 82 -5.56 -0.32 0.45
CA GLU A 82 -4.79 -1.36 1.15
C GLU A 82 -5.05 -2.75 0.56
N LYS A 83 -6.32 -3.14 0.39
CA LYS A 83 -6.67 -4.48 -0.08
C LYS A 83 -6.52 -4.68 -1.59
N TYR A 84 -6.37 -3.61 -2.37
CA TYR A 84 -6.26 -3.72 -3.84
C TYR A 84 -5.08 -4.61 -4.24
N TYR A 85 -3.90 -4.39 -3.65
CA TYR A 85 -2.70 -5.14 -3.99
C TYR A 85 -2.77 -6.60 -3.53
N ASP A 86 -3.33 -6.85 -2.34
CA ASP A 86 -3.54 -8.21 -1.83
C ASP A 86 -4.53 -9.00 -2.69
N SER A 87 -5.66 -8.37 -3.04
CA SER A 87 -6.68 -8.96 -3.92
C SER A 87 -6.10 -9.27 -5.31
N LYS A 88 -5.29 -8.35 -5.83
CA LYS A 88 -4.61 -8.56 -7.11
C LYS A 88 -3.58 -9.68 -7.03
N ARG A 89 -2.75 -9.72 -5.98
CA ARG A 89 -1.77 -10.79 -5.74
C ARG A 89 -2.46 -12.14 -5.63
N THR A 90 -3.52 -12.25 -4.84
CA THR A 90 -4.26 -13.53 -4.67
C THR A 90 -4.97 -13.99 -5.94
N THR A 91 -5.43 -13.08 -6.79
CA THR A 91 -6.11 -13.41 -8.05
C THR A 91 -5.13 -13.78 -9.16
N ILE A 92 -3.94 -13.15 -9.21
CA ILE A 92 -2.98 -13.30 -10.31
C ILE A 92 -1.86 -14.29 -9.96
N SER A 93 -1.43 -14.31 -8.69
CA SER A 93 -0.46 -15.27 -8.22
C SER A 93 -1.17 -16.58 -7.95
N ASP A 94 -1.17 -17.48 -8.93
CA ASP A 94 -1.63 -18.87 -8.82
C ASP A 94 -0.77 -19.71 -7.83
N GLY A 95 -0.13 -19.09 -6.82
CA GLY A 95 0.83 -19.69 -5.90
C GLY A 95 2.22 -19.97 -6.50
N ASN A 96 2.41 -19.68 -7.79
CA ASN A 96 3.61 -20.06 -8.55
C ASN A 96 4.59 -18.90 -8.77
N PHE A 97 4.27 -17.70 -8.28
CA PHE A 97 5.21 -16.58 -8.28
C PHE A 97 6.07 -16.61 -7.01
N ILE A 98 7.39 -16.59 -7.20
CA ILE A 98 8.38 -16.44 -6.14
C ILE A 98 8.37 -14.99 -5.65
N PHE A 99 8.48 -14.05 -6.59
CA PHE A 99 8.28 -12.62 -6.35
C PHE A 99 7.15 -12.09 -7.22
N TYR A 100 6.34 -11.22 -6.64
CA TYR A 100 5.22 -10.59 -7.30
C TYR A 100 5.21 -9.09 -6.99
N GLU A 101 5.24 -8.28 -8.04
CA GLU A 101 5.03 -6.86 -7.95
C GLU A 101 3.76 -6.47 -8.71
N PRO A 102 2.83 -5.73 -8.06
CA PRO A 102 1.53 -5.41 -8.62
C PRO A 102 1.56 -4.31 -9.68
N SER A 103 2.75 -3.88 -10.12
CA SER A 103 2.93 -2.88 -11.17
C SER A 103 4.19 -3.23 -11.95
N SER A 104 4.15 -3.11 -13.27
CA SER A 104 5.32 -3.39 -14.12
C SER A 104 6.32 -2.21 -14.16
N GLY A 105 5.92 -1.04 -13.66
CA GLY A 105 6.76 0.15 -13.53
C GLY A 105 6.16 1.25 -12.65
N ASP A 106 6.70 2.47 -12.76
CA ASP A 106 6.41 3.59 -11.84
C ASP A 106 4.98 4.14 -11.95
N LEU A 107 4.24 3.81 -13.02
CA LEU A 107 2.86 4.26 -13.20
C LEU A 107 1.95 3.83 -12.04
N GLY A 108 2.19 2.65 -11.44
CA GLY A 108 1.42 2.17 -10.29
C GLY A 108 1.43 3.13 -9.10
N GLU A 109 2.51 3.91 -8.93
CA GLU A 109 2.65 4.88 -7.84
C GLU A 109 1.69 6.08 -7.98
N LEU A 110 1.19 6.36 -9.20
CA LEU A 110 0.21 7.42 -9.43
C LEU A 110 -1.13 7.17 -8.71
N SER A 111 -1.44 5.91 -8.37
CA SER A 111 -2.62 5.57 -7.57
C SER A 111 -2.64 6.30 -6.22
N ILE A 112 -1.48 6.45 -5.58
CA ILE A 112 -1.30 7.20 -4.34
C ILE A 112 -1.54 8.68 -4.57
N GLY A 113 -1.06 9.22 -5.68
CA GLY A 113 -1.29 10.62 -6.06
C GLY A 113 -2.79 10.95 -6.15
N PHE A 114 -3.57 10.11 -6.83
CA PHE A 114 -5.02 10.26 -6.92
C PHE A 114 -5.70 10.17 -5.55
N LEU A 115 -5.27 9.22 -4.71
CA LEU A 115 -5.75 9.08 -3.34
C LEU A 115 -5.51 10.37 -2.53
N MET A 116 -4.28 10.89 -2.54
CA MET A 116 -3.89 12.10 -1.83
C MET A 116 -4.69 13.34 -2.29
N VAL A 117 -4.94 13.46 -3.60
CA VAL A 117 -5.79 14.53 -4.15
C VAL A 117 -7.23 14.42 -3.63
N LEU A 118 -7.81 13.21 -3.58
CA LEU A 118 -9.14 12.99 -3.01
C LEU A 118 -9.20 13.33 -1.52
N LEU A 119 -8.19 12.89 -0.76
CA LEU A 119 -8.04 13.17 0.67
C LEU A 119 -7.90 14.67 0.96
N LEU A 120 -7.37 15.46 0.04
CA LEU A 120 -7.25 16.91 0.19
C LEU A 120 -8.52 17.65 -0.24
N LEU A 121 -9.07 17.31 -1.41
CA LEU A 121 -10.19 18.04 -2.00
C LEU A 121 -11.50 17.87 -1.22
N ILE A 122 -11.78 16.68 -0.68
CA ILE A 122 -13.06 16.41 -0.04
C ILE A 122 -13.19 17.12 1.33
N PRO A 123 -12.19 17.08 2.23
CA PRO A 123 -12.22 17.90 3.45
C PRO A 123 -12.32 19.39 3.15
N ILE A 124 -11.54 19.92 2.20
CA ILE A 124 -11.63 21.33 1.80
C ILE A 124 -13.06 21.68 1.40
N ARG A 125 -13.72 20.81 0.62
CA ARG A 125 -15.10 21.01 0.18
C ARG A 125 -16.12 21.00 1.32
N LEU A 126 -15.90 20.16 2.34
CA LEU A 126 -16.81 19.96 3.48
C LEU A 126 -16.59 21.00 4.60
N PHE A 127 -15.35 21.41 4.83
CA PHE A 127 -14.95 22.29 5.94
C PHE A 127 -14.80 23.77 5.56
N SER A 128 -14.65 24.11 4.27
CA SER A 128 -14.53 25.50 3.80
C SER A 128 -15.80 26.01 3.10
N PRO A 129 -16.81 26.52 3.85
CA PRO A 129 -18.09 26.93 3.30
C PRO A 129 -18.04 28.21 2.47
N GLU A 130 -16.95 28.97 2.51
CA GLU A 130 -16.80 30.28 1.86
C GLU A 130 -16.29 30.21 0.42
N LEU A 131 -15.88 29.02 -0.05
CA LEU A 131 -15.40 28.83 -1.41
C LEU A 131 -16.52 29.16 -2.42
N LYS A 132 -16.31 30.22 -3.21
CA LYS A 132 -17.29 30.72 -4.19
C LYS A 132 -17.62 29.73 -5.32
N ARG A 133 -16.76 28.74 -5.59
CA ARG A 133 -16.88 27.76 -6.69
C ARG A 133 -17.16 26.32 -6.24
N LYS A 134 -18.13 26.12 -5.33
CA LYS A 134 -18.51 24.79 -4.82
C LYS A 134 -18.89 23.78 -5.90
N ARG A 135 -19.53 24.22 -6.99
CA ARG A 135 -19.95 23.33 -8.09
C ARG A 135 -18.75 22.76 -8.83
N LEU A 136 -17.78 23.61 -9.19
CA LEU A 136 -16.55 23.18 -9.85
C LEU A 136 -15.76 22.18 -9.00
N MET A 137 -15.59 22.45 -7.71
CA MET A 137 -14.91 21.54 -6.78
C MET A 137 -15.63 20.18 -6.67
N SER A 138 -16.96 20.17 -6.69
CA SER A 138 -17.73 18.92 -6.68
C SER A 138 -17.53 18.12 -7.97
N VAL A 139 -17.48 18.81 -9.12
CA VAL A 139 -17.16 18.19 -10.43
C VAL A 139 -15.75 17.62 -10.42
N ILE A 140 -14.77 18.34 -9.87
CA ILE A 140 -13.38 17.84 -9.77
C ILE A 140 -13.33 16.59 -8.89
N ILE A 141 -13.94 16.60 -7.69
CA ILE A 141 -13.98 15.43 -6.80
C ILE A 141 -14.58 14.22 -7.52
N ILE A 142 -15.75 14.39 -8.14
CA ILE A 142 -16.43 13.31 -8.87
C ILE A 142 -15.54 12.81 -10.02
N GLY A 143 -14.96 13.72 -10.80
CA GLY A 143 -14.05 13.37 -11.88
C GLY A 143 -12.83 12.59 -11.40
N THR A 144 -12.20 13.01 -10.29
CA THR A 144 -11.07 12.30 -9.69
C THR A 144 -11.47 10.91 -9.20
N ILE A 145 -12.66 10.71 -8.64
CA ILE A 145 -13.15 9.37 -8.25
C ILE A 145 -13.26 8.46 -9.47
N PHE A 146 -13.87 8.95 -10.57
CA PHE A 146 -13.98 8.17 -11.81
C PHE A 146 -12.61 7.88 -12.44
N ILE A 147 -11.71 8.85 -12.45
CA ILE A 147 -10.34 8.68 -12.94
C ILE A 147 -9.60 7.65 -12.10
N TYR A 148 -9.70 7.72 -10.76
CA TYR A 148 -9.07 6.76 -9.86
C TYR A 148 -9.60 5.34 -10.09
N GLY A 149 -10.93 5.16 -10.13
CA GLY A 149 -11.54 3.86 -10.41
C GLY A 149 -11.16 3.30 -11.78
N GLY A 150 -11.19 4.13 -12.82
CA GLY A 150 -10.77 3.74 -14.17
C GLY A 150 -9.27 3.42 -14.25
N PHE A 151 -8.44 4.17 -13.53
CA PHE A 151 -7.01 3.92 -13.42
C PHE A 151 -6.74 2.57 -12.76
N GLN A 152 -7.37 2.28 -11.62
CA GLN A 152 -7.24 0.98 -10.94
C GLN A 152 -7.71 -0.16 -11.84
N TYR A 153 -8.82 0.01 -12.56
CA TYR A 153 -9.30 -1.00 -13.51
C TYR A 153 -8.29 -1.30 -14.62
N ILE A 154 -7.68 -0.27 -15.23
CA ILE A 154 -6.66 -0.44 -16.27
C ILE A 154 -5.40 -1.10 -15.70
N MET A 155 -4.95 -0.63 -14.54
CA MET A 155 -3.77 -1.15 -13.85
C MET A 155 -3.98 -2.55 -13.27
N TRP A 156 -5.20 -3.08 -13.22
CA TRP A 156 -5.45 -4.45 -12.75
C TRP A 156 -4.64 -5.49 -13.51
N SER A 157 -4.47 -5.27 -14.82
CA SER A 157 -3.71 -6.18 -15.69
C SER A 157 -2.19 -5.99 -15.64
N ASP A 158 -1.72 -4.94 -14.97
CA ASP A 158 -0.31 -4.53 -14.97
C ASP A 158 0.47 -5.21 -13.84
N TYR A 159 1.35 -6.16 -14.09
CA TYR A 159 2.13 -6.80 -13.03
C TYR A 159 3.47 -7.28 -13.56
N ARG A 160 4.42 -7.51 -12.67
CA ARG A 160 5.63 -8.24 -12.99
C ARG A 160 6.00 -9.19 -11.86
N GLY A 161 6.72 -10.24 -12.17
CA GLY A 161 7.14 -11.19 -11.16
C GLY A 161 8.05 -12.28 -11.69
N VAL A 162 8.60 -13.04 -10.76
CA VAL A 162 9.44 -14.21 -11.03
C VAL A 162 8.57 -15.45 -10.84
N HIS A 163 8.24 -16.15 -11.92
CA HIS A 163 7.45 -17.36 -11.90
C HIS A 163 8.35 -18.59 -11.85
N LYS A 164 8.05 -19.57 -11.00
CA LYS A 164 8.88 -20.77 -10.76
C LYS A 164 9.27 -21.51 -12.04
N GLU A 165 8.31 -21.68 -12.96
CA GLU A 165 8.54 -22.41 -14.21
C GLU A 165 8.80 -21.52 -15.44
N LEU A 166 8.02 -20.45 -15.60
CA LEU A 166 8.02 -19.62 -16.81
C LEU A 166 9.18 -18.60 -16.86
N GLY A 167 9.85 -18.32 -15.74
CA GLY A 167 10.86 -17.26 -15.66
C GLY A 167 10.27 -15.90 -15.32
N LEU A 168 10.81 -14.85 -15.92
CA LEU A 168 10.41 -13.47 -15.66
C LEU A 168 9.14 -13.15 -16.46
N VAL A 169 8.04 -12.92 -15.75
CA VAL A 169 6.74 -12.59 -16.35
C VAL A 169 6.48 -11.12 -16.12
N THR A 170 6.16 -10.40 -17.19
CA THR A 170 5.71 -9.01 -17.12
C THR A 170 4.47 -8.86 -17.98
N GLN A 171 3.41 -8.30 -17.43
CA GLN A 171 2.24 -7.91 -18.18
C GLN A 171 2.02 -6.42 -17.99
N ASN A 172 2.02 -5.67 -19.09
CA ASN A 172 1.80 -4.23 -19.02
C ASN A 172 0.29 -3.92 -18.93
N TRP A 173 -0.06 -2.72 -18.46
CA TRP A 173 -1.43 -2.19 -18.41
C TRP A 173 -2.22 -2.26 -19.74
N ASN A 174 -1.52 -2.36 -20.88
CA ASN A 174 -2.11 -2.58 -22.21
C ASN A 174 -2.46 -4.05 -22.51
N GLY A 175 -2.32 -4.95 -21.53
CA GLY A 175 -2.56 -6.40 -21.69
C GLY A 175 -1.46 -7.15 -22.44
N LYS A 176 -0.37 -6.48 -22.84
CA LYS A 176 0.78 -7.13 -23.49
C LYS A 176 1.56 -7.92 -22.44
N LYS A 177 1.52 -9.25 -22.53
CA LYS A 177 2.30 -10.16 -21.70
C LYS A 177 3.62 -10.51 -22.39
N SER A 178 4.70 -10.32 -21.67
CA SER A 178 6.06 -10.76 -22.00
C SER A 178 6.46 -11.83 -21.00
N VAL A 179 6.96 -12.95 -21.49
CA VAL A 179 7.54 -14.01 -20.67
C VAL A 179 8.95 -14.21 -21.17
N GLN A 180 9.91 -14.09 -20.28
CA GLN A 180 11.31 -14.36 -20.53
C GLN A 180 11.69 -15.61 -19.74
N SER A 181 12.01 -16.70 -20.45
CA SER A 181 12.40 -17.96 -19.82
C SER A 181 13.69 -17.78 -19.03
N PHE A 182 13.88 -18.60 -17.99
CA PHE A 182 15.18 -18.72 -17.31
C PHE A 182 16.32 -19.07 -18.27
N ASP A 183 16.03 -19.81 -19.34
CA ASP A 183 17.04 -20.20 -20.33
C ASP A 183 17.56 -19.00 -21.17
N GLU A 184 16.85 -17.87 -21.15
CA GLU A 184 17.25 -16.61 -21.81
C GLU A 184 18.02 -15.68 -20.86
N ILE A 185 18.22 -16.09 -19.60
CA ILE A 185 18.96 -15.35 -18.58
C ILE A 185 20.41 -15.78 -18.63
N GLU A 186 21.31 -14.81 -18.83
CA GLU A 186 22.75 -15.05 -18.87
C GLU A 186 23.30 -15.26 -17.46
N LYS A 187 22.82 -14.48 -16.48
CA LYS A 187 23.35 -14.44 -15.13
C LYS A 187 22.43 -13.69 -14.15
N ILE A 188 22.56 -14.02 -12.87
CA ILE A 188 21.80 -13.44 -11.77
C ILE A 188 22.78 -12.92 -10.71
N TYR A 189 22.59 -11.68 -10.30
CA TYR A 189 23.38 -11.05 -9.24
C TYR A 189 22.54 -10.68 -8.04
N VAL A 190 23.10 -10.89 -6.85
CA VAL A 190 22.60 -10.31 -5.61
C VAL A 190 23.53 -9.15 -5.23
N GLN A 191 22.99 -7.94 -5.21
CA GLN A 191 23.75 -6.75 -4.87
C GLN A 191 23.25 -6.15 -3.54
N PRO A 192 24.01 -6.27 -2.44
CA PRO A 192 23.78 -5.49 -1.25
C PRO A 192 24.14 -4.02 -1.50
N SER A 193 23.49 -3.13 -0.77
CA SER A 193 23.64 -1.69 -0.88
C SER A 193 23.18 -1.01 0.40
N LEU A 194 23.63 0.23 0.62
CA LEU A 194 23.17 1.04 1.73
C LEU A 194 22.39 2.23 1.19
N HIS A 195 21.15 2.40 1.67
CA HIS A 195 20.46 3.67 1.52
C HIS A 195 20.84 4.57 2.67
N ILE A 196 21.37 5.75 2.34
CA ILE A 196 21.81 6.73 3.31
C ILE A 196 20.71 7.77 3.46
N GLY A 197 20.14 7.81 4.66
CA GLY A 197 19.13 8.78 5.04
C GLY A 197 19.62 10.21 4.88
N LYS A 198 18.80 11.08 4.30
CA LYS A 198 19.11 12.50 4.15
C LYS A 198 18.97 13.22 5.48
N LEU A 199 20.00 13.95 5.87
CA LEU A 199 19.98 14.85 7.05
C LEU A 199 18.83 15.87 7.04
N SER A 200 18.31 16.22 5.86
CA SER A 200 17.19 17.15 5.69
C SER A 200 15.82 16.54 5.98
N ASP A 201 15.71 15.22 6.04
CA ASP A 201 14.44 14.50 6.21
C ASP A 201 14.54 13.55 7.40
N PRO A 202 13.90 13.86 8.54
CA PRO A 202 13.95 13.02 9.73
C PRO A 202 13.22 11.67 9.57
N SER A 203 12.47 11.47 8.48
CA SER A 203 11.82 10.19 8.17
C SER A 203 12.63 9.32 7.19
N ASP A 204 13.73 9.86 6.66
CA ASP A 204 14.61 9.16 5.75
C ASP A 204 15.73 8.48 6.55
N GLU A 205 15.48 7.24 6.98
CA GLU A 205 16.42 6.48 7.79
C GLU A 205 17.48 5.78 6.94
N THR A 206 18.68 5.61 7.51
CA THR A 206 19.71 4.80 6.87
C THR A 206 19.34 3.33 7.06
N GLN A 207 19.30 2.58 5.96
CA GLN A 207 18.84 1.18 5.96
C GLN A 207 19.65 0.34 4.97
N PHE A 208 19.87 -0.92 5.33
CA PHE A 208 20.40 -1.95 4.46
C PHE A 208 19.38 -2.29 3.38
N MET A 209 19.86 -2.35 2.14
CA MET A 209 19.03 -2.65 0.99
C MET A 209 19.74 -3.65 0.11
N TRP A 210 18.99 -4.48 -0.59
CA TRP A 210 19.60 -5.43 -1.51
C TRP A 210 18.72 -5.66 -2.72
N LYS A 211 19.35 -6.10 -3.81
CA LYS A 211 18.68 -6.24 -5.10
C LYS A 211 19.04 -7.56 -5.73
N ILE A 212 18.08 -8.15 -6.41
CA ILE A 212 18.31 -9.28 -7.32
C ILE A 212 18.21 -8.73 -8.74
N ILE A 213 19.29 -8.90 -9.50
CA ILE A 213 19.43 -8.37 -10.85
C ILE A 213 19.55 -9.55 -11.81
N PHE A 214 18.55 -9.70 -12.67
CA PHE A 214 18.56 -10.65 -13.78
C PHE A 214 19.11 -9.96 -15.02
N ILE A 215 20.15 -10.52 -15.62
CA ILE A 215 20.75 -10.02 -16.85
C ILE A 215 20.43 -10.99 -17.98
N ASP A 216 19.78 -10.49 -19.02
CA ASP A 216 19.46 -11.26 -20.22
C ASP A 216 20.67 -11.39 -21.16
N GLN A 217 20.59 -12.31 -22.11
CA GLN A 217 21.62 -12.49 -23.14
C GLN A 217 21.83 -11.25 -24.05
N ASN A 218 20.92 -10.28 -24.02
CA ASN A 218 21.00 -9.02 -24.77
C ASN A 218 21.56 -7.86 -23.92
N GLY A 219 21.97 -8.11 -22.66
CA GLY A 219 22.46 -7.11 -21.71
C GLY A 219 21.40 -6.23 -21.05
N LYS A 220 20.11 -6.56 -21.16
CA LYS A 220 19.00 -5.89 -20.45
C LYS A 220 18.88 -6.43 -19.03
N ASN A 221 18.69 -5.51 -18.10
CA ASN A 221 18.58 -5.83 -16.67
C ASN A 221 17.13 -5.74 -16.19
N ILE A 222 16.71 -6.73 -15.40
CA ILE A 222 15.46 -6.70 -14.62
C ILE A 222 15.85 -6.73 -13.14
N ILE A 223 15.38 -5.74 -12.38
CA ILE A 223 15.82 -5.49 -11.00
C ILE A 223 14.63 -5.59 -10.06
N TYR A 224 14.78 -6.44 -9.04
CA TYR A 224 13.93 -6.49 -7.86
C TYR A 224 14.72 -5.93 -6.68
N GLN A 225 14.16 -4.94 -6.00
CA GLN A 225 14.84 -4.19 -4.95
C GLN A 225 14.09 -4.32 -3.63
N PHE A 226 14.81 -4.68 -2.57
CA PHE A 226 14.28 -4.91 -1.23
C PHE A 226 14.88 -3.89 -0.28
N ARG A 227 14.01 -3.28 0.54
CA ARG A 227 14.38 -2.24 1.51
C ARG A 227 14.58 -2.74 2.93
N SER A 228 14.38 -4.04 3.15
CA SER A 228 14.56 -4.66 4.46
C SER A 228 14.90 -6.14 4.30
N LEU A 229 15.37 -6.72 5.40
CA LEU A 229 15.51 -8.16 5.58
C LEU A 229 14.16 -8.75 6.01
N SER A 230 13.79 -9.88 5.43
CA SER A 230 12.62 -10.66 5.83
C SER A 230 12.75 -12.10 5.37
N ASP A 231 12.19 -13.02 6.14
CA ASP A 231 12.24 -14.46 5.84
C ASP A 231 11.57 -14.77 4.50
N ASP A 232 10.41 -14.17 4.22
CA ASP A 232 9.69 -14.34 2.95
C ASP A 232 10.54 -14.00 1.72
N VAL A 233 11.32 -12.91 1.80
CA VAL A 233 12.18 -12.48 0.70
C VAL A 233 13.41 -13.38 0.60
N LEU A 234 13.97 -13.80 1.72
CA LEU A 234 15.09 -14.75 1.76
C LEU A 234 14.70 -16.10 1.15
N ASP A 235 13.55 -16.65 1.54
CA ASP A 235 13.00 -17.90 0.99
C ASP A 235 12.77 -17.81 -0.51
N GLY A 236 12.26 -16.67 -0.98
CA GLY A 236 12.12 -16.41 -2.41
C GLY A 236 13.47 -16.36 -3.13
N ALA A 237 14.47 -15.73 -2.53
CA ALA A 237 15.81 -15.63 -3.11
C ALA A 237 16.55 -16.97 -3.14
N LEU A 238 16.37 -17.80 -2.11
CA LEU A 238 16.87 -19.18 -2.06
C LEU A 238 16.23 -20.04 -3.16
N GLN A 239 14.92 -19.93 -3.38
CA GLN A 239 14.25 -20.60 -4.51
C GLN A 239 14.83 -20.19 -5.87
N ILE A 240 15.16 -18.91 -6.05
CA ILE A 240 15.81 -18.44 -7.29
C ILE A 240 17.23 -19.01 -7.41
N LYS A 241 17.99 -19.06 -6.31
CA LYS A 241 19.33 -19.68 -6.27
C LYS A 241 19.27 -21.16 -6.68
N ASP A 242 18.27 -21.89 -6.19
CA ASP A 242 18.04 -23.30 -6.56
C ASP A 242 17.65 -23.46 -8.04
N ILE A 243 16.77 -22.60 -8.57
CA ILE A 243 16.42 -22.60 -10.00
C ILE A 243 17.66 -22.31 -10.85
N ALA A 244 18.47 -21.31 -10.47
CA ALA A 244 19.68 -20.96 -11.16
C ALA A 244 20.68 -22.13 -11.20
N TYR A 245 20.88 -22.79 -10.05
CA TYR A 245 21.72 -23.99 -9.97
C TYR A 245 21.23 -25.11 -10.89
N ASN A 246 19.93 -25.43 -10.84
CA ASN A 246 19.33 -26.49 -11.66
C ASN A 246 19.39 -26.19 -13.17
N ARG A 247 19.34 -24.90 -13.55
CA ARG A 247 19.39 -24.43 -14.93
C ARG A 247 20.80 -24.06 -15.39
N GLN A 248 21.82 -24.25 -14.54
CA GLN A 248 23.21 -23.86 -14.80
C GLN A 248 23.39 -22.37 -15.13
N ILE A 249 22.55 -21.51 -14.53
CA ILE A 249 22.66 -20.05 -14.64
C ILE A 249 23.62 -19.57 -13.55
N PRO A 250 24.67 -18.81 -13.89
CA PRO A 250 25.54 -18.16 -12.92
C PRO A 250 24.73 -17.33 -11.92
N PHE A 251 24.89 -17.64 -10.63
CA PHE A 251 24.28 -16.90 -9.51
C PHE A 251 25.40 -16.41 -8.60
N GLU A 252 25.60 -15.09 -8.55
CA GLU A 252 26.69 -14.47 -7.81
C GLU A 252 26.16 -13.51 -6.75
N VAL A 253 26.68 -13.64 -5.54
CA VAL A 253 26.41 -12.69 -4.46
C VAL A 253 27.60 -11.73 -4.34
N ILE A 254 27.33 -10.44 -4.52
CA ILE A 254 28.36 -9.42 -4.41
C ILE A 254 28.72 -9.24 -2.94
N MET A 255 30.02 -9.26 -2.65
CA MET A 255 30.55 -9.10 -1.31
C MET A 255 30.15 -7.75 -0.70
N MET A 256 29.62 -7.78 0.52
CA MET A 256 29.31 -6.56 1.27
C MET A 256 30.57 -5.78 1.63
N SER A 257 30.51 -4.46 1.49
CA SER A 257 31.46 -3.56 2.12
C SER A 257 31.31 -3.60 3.65
N LYS A 258 32.35 -3.14 4.36
CA LYS A 258 32.33 -3.09 5.83
C LYS A 258 31.12 -2.33 6.37
N LYS A 259 30.75 -1.21 5.75
CA LYS A 259 29.59 -0.40 6.17
C LYS A 259 28.27 -1.10 5.92
N GLU A 260 28.13 -1.79 4.80
CA GLU A 260 26.92 -2.57 4.50
C GLU A 260 26.77 -3.72 5.50
N ARG A 261 27.87 -4.41 5.84
CA ARG A 261 27.87 -5.47 6.87
C ARG A 261 27.45 -4.95 8.25
N GLU A 262 27.98 -3.80 8.69
CA GLU A 262 27.60 -3.19 9.97
C GLU A 262 26.08 -2.91 10.04
N TRP A 263 25.51 -2.39 8.96
CA TRP A 263 24.06 -2.12 8.88
C TRP A 263 23.22 -3.39 8.74
N PHE A 264 23.70 -4.38 8.00
CA PHE A 264 23.08 -5.69 7.88
C PHE A 264 22.98 -6.40 9.24
N ASP A 265 24.08 -6.45 10.00
CA ASP A 265 24.12 -7.07 11.33
C ASP A 265 23.21 -6.32 12.32
N PHE A 266 23.18 -4.99 12.21
CA PHE A 266 22.30 -4.13 13.01
C PHE A 266 20.82 -4.39 12.71
N GLU A 267 20.43 -4.45 11.44
CA GLU A 267 19.04 -4.72 11.06
C GLU A 267 18.57 -6.12 11.44
N LEU A 268 19.42 -7.15 11.28
CA LEU A 268 19.10 -8.51 11.75
C LEU A 268 18.82 -8.53 13.26
N MET A 269 19.62 -7.81 14.04
CA MET A 269 19.40 -7.67 15.47
C MET A 269 18.10 -6.90 15.78
N LEU A 270 17.86 -5.78 15.07
CA LEU A 270 16.69 -4.93 15.29
C LEU A 270 15.37 -5.65 14.95
N LEU A 271 15.38 -6.47 13.90
CA LEU A 271 14.23 -7.23 13.43
C LEU A 271 14.09 -8.60 14.12
N GLU A 272 15.01 -8.94 15.03
CA GLU A 272 15.05 -10.21 15.76
C GLU A 272 15.05 -11.46 14.84
N LEU A 273 15.66 -11.34 13.66
CA LEU A 273 15.73 -12.42 12.66
C LEU A 273 16.82 -13.44 12.99
N GLU A 274 16.60 -14.70 12.61
CA GLU A 274 17.63 -15.74 12.73
C GLU A 274 18.79 -15.43 11.78
N LYS A 275 20.01 -15.30 12.31
CA LYS A 275 21.14 -14.76 11.55
C LYS A 275 21.70 -15.75 10.52
N GLU A 276 21.77 -17.03 10.88
CA GLU A 276 22.45 -18.07 10.11
C GLU A 276 21.95 -18.19 8.66
N PRO A 277 20.63 -18.23 8.38
CA PRO A 277 20.13 -18.31 7.01
C PRO A 277 20.57 -17.12 6.14
N PHE A 278 20.55 -15.91 6.71
CA PHE A 278 20.96 -14.70 5.99
C PHE A 278 22.47 -14.67 5.77
N TYR A 279 23.27 -15.02 6.78
CA TYR A 279 24.74 -15.07 6.67
C TYR A 279 25.17 -16.07 5.60
N HIS A 280 24.56 -17.25 5.58
CA HIS A 280 24.81 -18.28 4.58
C HIS A 280 24.40 -17.81 3.17
N PHE A 281 23.25 -17.15 3.02
CA PHE A 281 22.81 -16.64 1.72
C PHE A 281 23.75 -15.54 1.19
N PHE A 282 24.15 -14.60 2.05
CA PHE A 282 25.03 -13.49 1.69
C PHE A 282 26.53 -13.85 1.67
N GLU A 283 26.86 -15.13 1.90
CA GLU A 283 28.24 -15.64 1.93
C GLU A 283 29.14 -14.87 2.91
N VAL A 284 28.54 -14.46 4.03
CA VAL A 284 29.23 -13.75 5.11
C VAL A 284 30.05 -14.76 5.91
N GLN A 285 31.37 -14.63 5.88
CA GLN A 285 32.22 -15.41 6.78
C GLN A 285 32.15 -14.83 8.20
N ASP A 286 31.87 -15.70 9.16
CA ASP A 286 32.04 -15.40 10.59
C ASP A 286 33.51 -15.04 10.83
N SER A 287 33.72 -13.81 11.29
CA SER A 287 35.04 -13.26 11.64
C SER A 287 35.20 -13.21 13.14
#